data_AF-A0A6I9X280-F1
#
_entry.id   AF-A0A6I9X280-F1
#
_cell.length_a   1.000
_cell.length_b   1.000
_cell.length_c   1.000
_cell.angle_alpha   90.00
_cell.angle_beta   90.00
_cell.angle_gamma   90.00
#
_symmetry.space_group_name_H-M   'P 1'
#
loop_
_entity.id
_entity.type
_entity.pdbx_description
1 polymer ?
#
loop_
_entity_poly.entity_id
_entity_poly.type
_entity_poly.pdbx_seq_one_letter_code
_entity_poly.pdbx_strand_id
1 'polypeptide(L)'
;MEQTILSAYFIGVACTDKKIIRCSMAVINLDYEYLKNICPTDIDIICRNNPYNNVVSGPAKSIQKFITSLRNNNIKVKEICCNIPYHSPYISSVQTQLLLKLNKIIPQPKQRSSKWISTSIHRTDWSTSASKLSSAEYHTNSILSTVLFEQATHLIQNNAITIEIGPDSILQDILNEVLHAEVTNIMLTQHTRQDTEVILRGIGKLYNCGLQPQIANLYPPVEFPVSRGTPMISPLIRYVVLLSL
;
A
#
# COMPACT_ATOMS: atom_id res chain seq x y z
N MET A 1 1.07 -7.07 -17.01
CA MET A 1 -0.09 -6.14 -16.94
C MET A 1 -1.40 -6.90 -16.99
N GLU A 2 -1.70 -7.64 -18.07
CA GLU A 2 -2.94 -8.42 -18.21
C GLU A 2 -3.22 -9.34 -17.01
N GLN A 3 -2.27 -10.19 -16.62
CA GLN A 3 -2.41 -11.08 -15.47
C GLN A 3 -2.75 -10.34 -14.17
N THR A 4 -2.15 -9.16 -13.95
CA THR A 4 -2.41 -8.32 -12.77
C THR A 4 -3.84 -7.79 -12.79
N ILE A 5 -4.30 -7.25 -13.92
CA ILE A 5 -5.65 -6.70 -14.08
C ILE A 5 -6.70 -7.80 -13.91
N LEU A 6 -6.52 -8.94 -14.59
CA LEU A 6 -7.43 -10.08 -14.47
C LEU A 6 -7.43 -10.65 -13.04
N SER A 7 -6.28 -10.76 -12.38
CA SER A 7 -6.23 -11.20 -10.99
C SER A 7 -7.03 -10.28 -10.08
N ALA A 8 -6.86 -8.96 -10.19
CA ALA A 8 -7.63 -7.99 -9.41
C ALA A 8 -9.13 -8.09 -9.69
N TYR A 9 -9.53 -8.22 -10.96
CA TYR A 9 -10.92 -8.42 -11.35
C TYR A 9 -11.53 -9.67 -10.71
N PHE A 10 -10.86 -10.83 -10.82
CA PHE A 10 -11.40 -12.07 -10.27
C PHE A 10 -11.36 -12.15 -8.74
N ILE A 11 -10.41 -11.47 -8.09
CA ILE A 11 -10.44 -11.26 -6.64
C ILE A 11 -11.70 -10.47 -6.27
N GLY A 12 -11.97 -9.35 -6.94
CA GLY A 12 -13.17 -8.55 -6.73
C GLY A 12 -14.46 -9.36 -6.92
N VAL A 13 -14.57 -10.07 -8.04
CA VAL A 13 -15.74 -10.93 -8.34
C VAL A 13 -15.94 -12.01 -7.29
N ALA A 14 -14.87 -12.70 -6.87
CA ALA A 14 -14.97 -13.73 -5.83
C ALA A 14 -15.51 -13.15 -4.52
N CYS A 15 -15.10 -11.93 -4.16
CA CYS A 15 -15.55 -11.24 -2.96
C CYS A 15 -16.95 -10.59 -3.05
N THR A 16 -17.64 -10.68 -4.19
CA THR A 16 -19.04 -10.25 -4.32
C THR A 16 -20.06 -11.37 -4.14
N ASP A 17 -19.61 -12.58 -3.77
CA ASP A 17 -20.51 -13.70 -3.48
C ASP A 17 -21.51 -13.32 -2.37
N LYS A 18 -22.80 -13.57 -2.62
CA LYS A 18 -23.91 -13.28 -1.71
C LYS A 18 -23.81 -14.00 -0.37
N LYS A 19 -22.93 -15.00 -0.25
CA LYS A 19 -22.67 -15.74 0.99
C LYS A 19 -21.76 -14.98 1.96
N ILE A 20 -21.12 -13.89 1.54
CA ILE A 20 -20.21 -13.12 2.38
C ILE A 20 -21.01 -12.17 3.27
N ILE A 21 -20.70 -12.19 4.57
CA ILE A 21 -21.36 -11.31 5.53
C ILE A 21 -21.00 -9.84 5.26
N ARG A 22 -21.93 -8.94 5.60
CA ARG A 22 -21.65 -7.50 5.55
C ARG A 22 -20.73 -7.12 6.71
N CYS A 23 -19.53 -6.68 6.38
CA CYS A 23 -18.52 -6.30 7.36
C CYS A 23 -18.32 -4.79 7.45
N SER A 24 -17.60 -4.39 8.48
CA SER A 24 -16.99 -3.07 8.61
C SER A 24 -15.54 -3.26 9.07
N MET A 25 -14.72 -2.23 8.89
CA MET A 25 -13.32 -2.21 9.31
C MET A 25 -13.05 -0.96 10.13
N ALA A 26 -12.06 -1.01 11.01
CA ALA A 26 -11.63 0.16 11.75
C ALA A 26 -10.12 0.11 12.03
N VAL A 27 -9.47 1.27 11.89
CA VAL A 27 -8.13 1.51 12.42
C VAL A 27 -8.25 1.84 13.91
N ILE A 28 -7.53 1.10 14.73
CA ILE A 28 -7.47 1.24 16.18
C ILE A 28 -6.04 1.58 16.57
N ASN A 29 -5.87 2.71 17.24
CA ASN A 29 -4.56 3.13 17.73
C ASN A 29 -4.31 2.52 19.11
N LEU A 30 -3.89 1.25 19.14
CA LEU A 30 -3.68 0.48 20.35
C LEU A 30 -2.64 -0.61 20.12
N ASP A 31 -1.95 -1.01 21.19
CA ASP A 31 -1.00 -2.13 21.19
C ASP A 31 -1.65 -3.44 20.70
N TYR A 32 -0.94 -4.22 19.89
CA TYR A 32 -1.45 -5.46 19.31
C TYR A 32 -1.81 -6.52 20.36
N GLU A 33 -0.95 -6.76 21.36
CA GLU A 33 -1.20 -7.79 22.38
C GLU A 33 -2.38 -7.39 23.27
N TYR A 34 -2.46 -6.11 23.63
CA TYR A 34 -3.61 -5.59 24.36
C TYR A 34 -4.90 -5.69 23.52
N LEU A 35 -4.86 -5.27 22.25
CA LEU A 35 -6.01 -5.32 21.34
C LEU A 35 -6.53 -6.75 21.17
N LYS A 36 -5.63 -7.72 21.01
CA LYS A 36 -5.96 -9.14 20.87
C LYS A 36 -6.74 -9.67 22.07
N ASN A 37 -6.44 -9.19 23.28
CA ASN A 37 -7.11 -9.62 24.51
C ASN A 37 -8.52 -9.01 24.69
N ILE A 38 -8.78 -7.84 24.11
CA ILE A 38 -10.06 -7.15 24.23
C ILE A 38 -10.97 -7.31 23.00
N CYS A 39 -10.42 -7.80 21.88
CA CYS A 39 -11.18 -8.04 20.66
C CYS A 39 -12.27 -9.08 20.90
N PRO A 40 -13.53 -8.79 20.52
CA PRO A 40 -14.59 -9.80 20.50
C PRO A 40 -14.22 -10.99 19.61
N THR A 41 -14.79 -12.17 19.92
CA THR A 41 -14.47 -13.43 19.22
C THR A 41 -14.87 -13.45 17.74
N ASP A 42 -15.74 -12.55 17.31
CA ASP A 42 -16.20 -12.40 15.93
C ASP A 42 -15.50 -11.26 15.17
N ILE A 43 -14.47 -10.64 15.77
CA ILE A 43 -13.65 -9.58 15.18
C ILE A 43 -12.19 -10.03 15.11
N ASP A 44 -11.61 -9.94 13.92
CA ASP A 44 -10.22 -10.29 13.67
C ASP A 44 -9.34 -9.04 13.52
N ILE A 45 -8.09 -9.14 13.97
CA ILE A 45 -7.04 -8.15 13.64
C ILE A 45 -6.47 -8.53 12.27
N ILE A 46 -6.78 -7.71 11.28
CA ILE A 46 -6.53 -8.00 9.86
C ILE A 46 -5.33 -7.25 9.28
N CYS A 47 -4.85 -6.21 9.95
CA CYS A 47 -3.63 -5.52 9.55
C CYS A 47 -2.88 -5.00 10.77
N ARG A 48 -1.55 -5.17 10.74
CA ARG A 48 -0.60 -4.66 11.71
C ARG A 48 0.24 -3.60 11.01
N ASN A 49 -0.15 -2.33 11.15
CA ASN A 49 0.54 -1.21 10.52
C ASN A 49 1.83 -0.89 11.28
N ASN A 50 1.72 -0.83 12.61
CA ASN A 50 2.83 -0.63 13.54
C ASN A 50 2.40 -1.13 14.94
N PRO A 51 3.28 -1.12 15.96
CA PRO A 51 2.95 -1.64 17.30
C PRO A 51 1.67 -1.06 17.91
N TYR A 52 1.34 0.20 17.60
CA TYR A 52 0.20 0.92 18.17
C TYR A 52 -0.86 1.31 17.14
N ASN A 53 -0.85 0.73 15.93
CA ASN A 53 -1.81 1.02 14.87
C ASN A 53 -2.18 -0.29 14.17
N ASN A 54 -3.40 -0.74 14.42
CA ASN A 54 -3.91 -2.02 13.96
C ASN A 54 -5.26 -1.83 13.26
N VAL A 55 -5.57 -2.66 12.28
CA VAL A 55 -6.88 -2.65 11.61
C VAL A 55 -7.63 -3.92 12.01
N VAL A 56 -8.88 -3.75 12.40
CA VAL A 56 -9.80 -4.85 12.70
C VAL A 56 -10.91 -4.96 11.66
N SER A 57 -11.44 -6.17 11.49
CA SER A 57 -12.56 -6.47 10.59
C SER A 57 -13.50 -7.48 11.23
N GLY A 58 -14.80 -7.32 10.96
CA GLY A 58 -15.82 -8.24 11.45
C GLY A 58 -17.23 -7.80 11.06
N PRO A 59 -18.27 -8.48 11.57
CA PRO A 59 -19.65 -8.12 11.31
C PRO A 59 -19.91 -6.66 11.65
N ALA A 60 -20.58 -5.91 10.76
CA ALA A 60 -20.72 -4.46 10.89
C ALA A 60 -21.30 -4.01 12.25
N LYS A 61 -22.28 -4.76 12.78
CA LYS A 61 -22.88 -4.49 14.10
C LYS A 61 -21.89 -4.68 15.25
N SER A 62 -21.04 -5.71 15.18
CA SER A 62 -20.06 -6.02 16.22
C SER A 62 -18.94 -4.98 16.22
N ILE A 63 -18.45 -4.61 15.03
CA ILE A 63 -17.47 -3.53 14.87
C ILE A 63 -18.02 -2.22 15.43
N GLN A 64 -19.26 -1.83 15.10
CA GLN A 64 -19.84 -0.59 15.62
C GLN A 64 -19.94 -0.56 17.16
N LYS A 65 -20.34 -1.68 17.78
CA LYS A 65 -20.35 -1.81 19.24
C LYS A 65 -18.95 -1.70 19.82
N PHE A 66 -17.97 -2.36 19.20
CA PHE A 66 -16.58 -2.34 19.65
C PHE A 66 -15.97 -0.94 19.54
N ILE A 67 -16.15 -0.25 18.41
CA ILE A 67 -15.74 1.15 18.22
C ILE A 67 -16.34 2.05 19.32
N THR A 68 -17.63 1.87 19.63
CA THR A 68 -18.30 2.65 20.67
C THR A 68 -17.67 2.40 22.05
N SER A 69 -17.40 1.13 22.39
CA SER A 69 -16.71 0.76 23.64
C SER A 69 -15.31 1.36 23.72
N LEU A 70 -14.52 1.30 22.65
CA LEU A 70 -13.17 1.87 22.60
C LEU A 70 -13.19 3.39 22.76
N ARG A 71 -14.11 4.09 22.09
CA ARG A 71 -14.27 5.54 22.23
C ARG A 71 -14.66 5.96 23.65
N ASN A 72 -15.51 5.18 24.33
CA ASN A 72 -15.85 5.41 25.74
C ASN A 72 -14.63 5.27 26.67
N ASN A 73 -13.63 4.50 26.26
CA ASN A 73 -12.35 4.35 26.96
C ASN A 73 -11.25 5.31 26.45
N ASN A 74 -11.62 6.37 25.71
CA ASN A 74 -10.71 7.37 25.13
C ASN A 74 -9.68 6.82 24.14
N ILE A 75 -9.94 5.66 23.53
CA ILE A 75 -9.08 5.08 22.49
C ILE A 75 -9.45 5.71 21.14
N LYS A 76 -8.44 6.16 20.40
CA LYS A 76 -8.62 6.73 19.05
C LYS A 76 -8.96 5.64 18.05
N VAL A 77 -10.04 5.84 17.30
CA VAL A 77 -10.55 4.89 16.31
C VAL A 77 -11.05 5.61 15.07
N LYS A 78 -10.58 5.17 13.90
CA LYS A 78 -11.01 5.65 12.58
C LYS A 78 -11.73 4.52 11.85
N GLU A 79 -13.02 4.70 11.57
CA GLU A 79 -13.81 3.73 10.81
C GLU A 79 -13.44 3.77 9.32
N ILE A 80 -13.39 2.59 8.68
CA ILE A 80 -13.11 2.41 7.26
C ILE A 80 -14.38 1.87 6.61
N CYS A 81 -14.85 2.57 5.58
CA CYS A 81 -16.00 2.11 4.80
C CYS A 81 -15.57 0.97 3.87
N CYS A 82 -15.74 -0.26 4.34
CA CYS A 82 -15.53 -1.47 3.54
C CYS A 82 -16.62 -2.49 3.85
N ASN A 83 -17.33 -2.97 2.82
CA ASN A 83 -18.40 -3.97 2.99
C ASN A 83 -17.91 -5.42 2.86
N ILE A 84 -16.63 -5.61 2.52
CA ILE A 84 -16.02 -6.93 2.27
C ILE A 84 -14.98 -7.20 3.36
N PRO A 85 -15.03 -8.34 4.06
CA PRO A 85 -14.04 -8.70 5.08
C PRO A 85 -12.76 -9.26 4.47
N TYR A 86 -11.98 -8.41 3.78
CA TYR A 86 -10.63 -8.78 3.36
C TYR A 86 -9.78 -9.19 4.56
N HIS A 87 -8.81 -10.07 4.32
CA HIS A 87 -7.79 -10.50 5.29
C HIS A 87 -8.37 -11.20 6.53
N SER A 88 -9.57 -11.76 6.41
CA SER A 88 -10.30 -12.37 7.51
C SER A 88 -10.84 -13.76 7.14
N PRO A 89 -11.13 -14.63 8.13
CA PRO A 89 -11.70 -15.95 7.90
C PRO A 89 -13.08 -15.92 7.19
N TYR A 90 -13.79 -14.79 7.20
CA TYR A 90 -15.12 -14.65 6.60
C TYR A 90 -15.13 -14.82 5.07
N ILE A 91 -13.97 -14.69 4.41
CA ILE A 91 -13.79 -14.93 2.98
C ILE A 91 -13.15 -16.31 2.69
N SER A 92 -12.96 -17.18 3.68
CA SER A 92 -12.39 -18.52 3.47
C SER A 92 -13.19 -19.37 2.48
N SER A 93 -14.50 -19.17 2.41
CA SER A 93 -15.39 -19.87 1.48
C SER A 93 -15.06 -19.62 0.01
N VAL A 94 -14.42 -18.47 -0.31
CA VAL A 94 -14.05 -18.13 -1.69
C VAL A 94 -12.68 -18.66 -2.09
N GLN A 95 -11.88 -19.18 -1.14
CA GLN A 95 -10.50 -19.60 -1.35
C GLN A 95 -10.35 -20.58 -2.51
N THR A 96 -11.12 -21.67 -2.51
CA THR A 96 -11.01 -22.72 -3.55
C THR A 96 -11.36 -22.17 -4.94
N GLN A 97 -12.44 -21.40 -5.05
CA GLN A 97 -12.87 -20.84 -6.33
C GLN A 97 -11.88 -19.78 -6.84
N LEU A 98 -11.40 -18.91 -5.96
CA LEU A 98 -10.41 -17.89 -6.29
C LEU A 98 -9.10 -18.54 -6.77
N LEU A 99 -8.60 -19.54 -6.05
CA LEU A 99 -7.40 -20.27 -6.41
C LEU A 99 -7.51 -20.93 -7.80
N LEU A 100 -8.65 -21.59 -8.08
CA LEU A 100 -8.91 -22.20 -9.40
C LEU A 100 -8.91 -21.17 -10.54
N LYS A 101 -9.42 -19.96 -10.31
CA LYS A 101 -9.43 -18.88 -11.31
C LYS A 101 -8.02 -18.30 -11.49
N LEU A 102 -7.33 -18.01 -10.40
CA LEU A 102 -5.98 -17.45 -10.44
C LEU A 102 -4.97 -18.42 -11.08
N ASN A 103 -5.11 -19.72 -10.87
CA ASN A 103 -4.27 -20.73 -11.53
C ASN A 103 -4.42 -20.72 -13.07
N LYS A 104 -5.59 -20.37 -13.59
CA LYS A 104 -5.78 -20.20 -15.05
C LYS A 104 -5.13 -18.91 -15.57
N ILE A 105 -5.09 -17.86 -14.76
CA ILE A 105 -4.54 -16.55 -15.11
C ILE A 105 -3.01 -16.55 -14.99
N ILE A 106 -2.48 -17.27 -14.00
CA ILE A 106 -1.06 -17.37 -13.66
C ILE A 106 -0.60 -18.83 -13.81
N PRO A 107 -0.59 -19.39 -15.02
CA PRO A 107 -0.22 -20.79 -15.24
C PRO A 107 1.26 -21.05 -14.98
N GLN A 108 2.10 -20.03 -15.11
CA GLN A 108 3.55 -20.10 -14.92
C GLN A 108 4.00 -18.97 -13.98
N PRO A 109 4.00 -19.21 -12.66
CA PRO A 109 4.32 -18.17 -11.69
C PRO A 109 5.79 -17.77 -11.76
N LYS A 110 6.05 -16.47 -11.65
CA LYS A 110 7.41 -15.90 -11.72
C LYS A 110 8.00 -15.71 -10.33
N GLN A 111 9.33 -15.79 -10.24
CA GLN A 111 10.03 -15.50 -8.99
C GLN A 111 9.89 -14.03 -8.59
N ARG A 112 9.59 -13.80 -7.31
CA ARG A 112 9.64 -12.49 -6.66
C ARG A 112 11.10 -12.16 -6.39
N SER A 113 11.53 -10.95 -6.72
CA SER A 113 12.88 -10.50 -6.38
C SER A 113 13.01 -10.25 -4.87
N SER A 114 14.25 -10.21 -4.36
CA SER A 114 14.54 -9.83 -2.97
C SER A 114 14.06 -8.43 -2.59
N LYS A 115 13.81 -7.55 -3.57
CA LYS A 115 13.25 -6.20 -3.35
C LYS A 115 11.76 -6.24 -2.99
N TRP A 116 11.06 -7.32 -3.30
CA TRP A 116 9.65 -7.47 -2.98
C TRP A 116 9.46 -8.11 -1.61
N ILE A 117 9.33 -7.26 -0.59
CA ILE A 117 9.01 -7.67 0.77
C ILE A 117 7.53 -8.07 0.84
N SER A 118 7.25 -9.29 1.28
CA SER A 118 5.87 -9.77 1.44
C SER A 118 5.29 -9.25 2.75
N THR A 119 4.06 -8.74 2.70
CA THR A 119 3.28 -8.34 3.88
C THR A 119 2.18 -9.34 4.22
N SER A 120 2.04 -10.44 3.46
CA SER A 120 1.04 -11.49 3.72
C SER A 120 1.65 -12.79 4.25
N ILE A 121 2.97 -12.87 4.32
CA ILE A 121 3.73 -14.04 4.78
C ILE A 121 4.66 -13.57 5.88
N HIS A 122 4.71 -14.34 6.98
CA HIS A 122 5.61 -14.04 8.09
C HIS A 122 7.08 -14.13 7.63
N ARG A 123 7.93 -13.25 8.19
CA ARG A 123 9.34 -13.11 7.77
C ARG A 123 10.14 -14.42 7.81
N THR A 124 9.83 -15.32 8.75
CA THR A 124 10.47 -16.63 8.87
C THR A 124 10.26 -17.52 7.63
N ASP A 125 9.18 -17.28 6.88
CA ASP A 125 8.72 -18.16 5.81
C ASP A 125 8.99 -17.57 4.41
N TRP A 126 9.63 -16.40 4.33
CA TRP A 126 9.99 -15.74 3.05
C TRP A 126 10.98 -16.54 2.20
N SER A 127 11.67 -17.51 2.78
CA SER A 127 12.65 -18.35 2.08
C SER A 127 12.07 -19.62 1.48
N THR A 128 10.81 -19.96 1.80
CA THR A 128 10.12 -21.15 1.28
C THR A 128 9.95 -21.10 -0.24
N SER A 129 9.87 -22.27 -0.88
CA SER A 129 9.68 -22.35 -2.34
C SER A 129 8.39 -21.67 -2.79
N ALA A 130 7.30 -21.87 -2.05
CA ALA A 130 6.00 -21.27 -2.33
C ALA A 130 6.03 -19.74 -2.18
N SER A 131 6.66 -19.21 -1.12
CA SER A 131 6.68 -17.77 -0.89
C SER A 131 7.55 -17.02 -1.90
N LYS A 132 8.53 -17.66 -2.54
CA LYS A 132 9.39 -17.03 -3.55
C LYS A 132 8.69 -16.75 -4.88
N LEU A 133 7.50 -17.29 -5.11
CA LEU A 133 6.77 -17.14 -6.37
C LEU A 133 5.61 -16.15 -6.23
N SER A 134 5.34 -15.39 -7.29
CA SER A 134 4.10 -14.63 -7.46
C SER A 134 3.03 -15.56 -8.04
N SER A 135 2.62 -16.56 -7.28
CA SER A 135 1.70 -17.62 -7.72
C SER A 135 0.24 -17.34 -7.35
N ALA A 136 -0.66 -18.15 -7.90
CA ALA A 136 -2.08 -18.13 -7.53
C ALA A 136 -2.27 -18.37 -6.03
N GLU A 137 -1.50 -19.28 -5.44
CA GLU A 137 -1.48 -19.57 -4.00
C GLU A 137 -1.01 -18.34 -3.21
N TYR A 138 0.07 -17.69 -3.64
CA TYR A 138 0.59 -16.48 -2.99
C TYR A 138 -0.46 -15.36 -2.96
N HIS A 139 -1.12 -15.10 -4.10
CA HIS A 139 -2.14 -14.06 -4.20
C HIS A 139 -3.41 -14.44 -3.43
N THR A 140 -3.84 -15.70 -3.48
CA THR A 140 -4.99 -16.18 -2.68
C THR A 140 -4.70 -16.03 -1.18
N ASN A 141 -3.50 -16.43 -0.73
CA ASN A 141 -3.05 -16.24 0.65
C ASN A 141 -3.05 -14.75 1.02
N SER A 142 -2.56 -13.87 0.15
CA SER A 142 -2.51 -12.43 0.45
C SER A 142 -3.87 -11.79 0.71
N ILE A 143 -4.94 -12.33 0.12
CA ILE A 143 -6.30 -11.84 0.34
C ILE A 143 -6.89 -12.38 1.65
N LEU A 144 -6.49 -13.58 2.07
CA LEU A 144 -7.02 -14.28 3.25
C LEU A 144 -6.24 -13.99 4.53
N SER A 145 -4.94 -13.73 4.43
CA SER A 145 -4.04 -13.53 5.57
C SER A 145 -4.03 -12.09 6.06
N THR A 146 -3.77 -11.93 7.36
CA THR A 146 -3.44 -10.65 7.99
C THR A 146 -2.30 -9.94 7.26
N VAL A 147 -2.45 -8.63 7.07
CA VAL A 147 -1.42 -7.76 6.48
C VAL A 147 -0.41 -7.36 7.56
N LEU A 148 0.78 -7.92 7.50
CA LEU A 148 1.94 -7.61 8.33
C LEU A 148 2.71 -6.46 7.68
N PHE A 149 2.25 -5.22 7.84
CA PHE A 149 2.90 -4.06 7.23
C PHE A 149 4.13 -3.61 8.05
N GLU A 150 4.04 -3.68 9.38
CA GLU A 150 5.13 -3.33 10.29
C GLU A 150 6.46 -4.06 9.99
N GLN A 151 6.41 -5.34 9.60
CA GLN A 151 7.63 -6.11 9.31
C GLN A 151 8.35 -5.59 8.06
N ALA A 152 7.62 -4.94 7.15
CA ALA A 152 8.19 -4.35 5.95
C ALA A 152 8.74 -2.95 6.24
N THR A 153 8.06 -2.15 7.06
CA THR A 153 8.52 -0.79 7.40
C THR A 153 9.84 -0.82 8.19
N HIS A 154 10.05 -1.82 9.05
CA HIS A 154 11.33 -2.03 9.76
C HIS A 154 12.53 -2.33 8.85
N LEU A 155 12.31 -2.66 7.57
CA LEU A 155 13.38 -2.91 6.60
C LEU A 155 13.73 -1.68 5.76
N ILE A 156 12.97 -0.59 5.89
CA ILE A 156 13.21 0.65 5.16
C ILE A 156 14.37 1.40 5.83
N GLN A 157 15.36 1.79 5.03
CA GLN A 157 16.54 2.50 5.51
C GLN A 157 16.21 3.94 5.93
N ASN A 158 16.95 4.49 6.89
CA ASN A 158 16.68 5.81 7.47
C ASN A 158 16.77 6.97 6.46
N ASN A 159 17.56 6.82 5.40
CA ASN A 159 17.74 7.80 4.33
C ASN A 159 16.97 7.43 3.04
N ALA A 160 16.00 6.50 3.14
CA ALA A 160 15.24 6.08 1.99
C ALA A 160 14.33 7.20 1.47
N ILE A 161 13.91 7.05 0.22
CA ILE A 161 12.81 7.80 -0.38
C ILE A 161 11.68 6.81 -0.59
N THR A 162 10.53 7.04 0.03
CA THR A 162 9.34 6.20 -0.12
C THR A 162 8.33 6.88 -1.04
N ILE A 163 7.67 6.09 -1.87
CA ILE A 163 6.67 6.58 -2.82
C ILE A 163 5.39 5.78 -2.59
N GLU A 164 4.30 6.45 -2.21
CA GLU A 164 2.99 5.80 -2.10
C GLU A 164 2.34 5.72 -3.48
N ILE A 165 2.00 4.50 -3.90
CA ILE A 165 1.31 4.22 -5.16
C ILE A 165 -0.08 3.69 -4.82
N GLY A 166 -1.06 4.58 -4.95
CA GLY A 166 -2.48 4.28 -4.74
C GLY A 166 -3.34 5.31 -5.47
N PRO A 167 -4.67 5.17 -5.48
CA PRO A 167 -5.57 6.23 -5.95
C PRO A 167 -5.76 7.34 -4.90
N ASP A 168 -5.47 7.05 -3.63
CA ASP A 168 -5.51 7.99 -2.52
C ASP A 168 -4.33 7.72 -1.58
N SER A 169 -3.93 8.72 -0.80
CA SER A 169 -2.73 8.70 0.04
C SER A 169 -3.06 8.40 1.50
N ILE A 170 -3.63 7.23 1.71
CA ILE A 170 -4.13 6.79 3.02
C ILE A 170 -3.02 6.30 3.95
N LEU A 171 -1.86 5.90 3.39
CA LEU A 171 -0.73 5.39 4.16
C LEU A 171 0.22 6.51 4.61
N GLN A 172 0.08 7.74 4.11
CA GLN A 172 0.97 8.84 4.47
C GLN A 172 1.07 9.05 5.98
N ASP A 173 -0.06 9.09 6.69
CA ASP A 173 -0.08 9.26 8.15
C ASP A 173 0.66 8.12 8.85
N ILE A 174 0.38 6.86 8.44
CA ILE A 174 1.01 5.66 8.99
C ILE A 174 2.52 5.66 8.72
N LEU A 175 2.93 5.96 7.50
CA LEU A 175 4.33 5.99 7.09
C LEU A 175 5.09 7.09 7.84
N ASN A 176 4.49 8.27 8.02
CA ASN A 176 5.11 9.37 8.76
C ASN A 176 5.23 9.08 10.27
N GLU A 177 4.35 8.25 10.83
CA GLU A 177 4.44 7.79 12.23
C GLU A 177 5.55 6.73 12.43
N VAL A 178 5.83 5.90 11.43
CA VAL A 178 6.61 4.67 11.58
C VAL A 178 8.02 4.77 11.03
N LEU A 179 8.20 5.56 9.97
CA LEU A 179 9.49 5.72 9.32
C LEU A 179 10.39 6.69 10.09
N HIS A 180 11.70 6.54 9.91
CA HIS A 180 12.68 7.45 10.48
C HIS A 180 12.49 8.88 9.93
N ALA A 181 12.78 9.90 10.75
CA ALA A 181 12.56 11.31 10.39
C ALA A 181 13.35 11.80 9.17
N GLU A 182 14.43 11.11 8.80
CA GLU A 182 15.23 11.40 7.60
C GLU A 182 14.64 10.79 6.32
N VAL A 183 13.65 9.90 6.43
CA VAL A 183 13.00 9.30 5.26
C VAL A 183 12.14 10.37 4.59
N THR A 184 12.34 10.54 3.28
CA THR A 184 11.44 11.40 2.49
C THR A 184 10.29 10.57 1.95
N ASN A 185 9.09 10.80 2.50
CA ASN A 185 7.86 10.14 2.05
C ASN A 185 7.12 10.99 1.02
N ILE A 186 6.89 10.44 -0.17
CA ILE A 186 6.33 11.14 -1.34
C ILE A 186 4.99 10.51 -1.72
N MET A 187 3.94 11.30 -1.55
CA MET A 187 2.62 11.07 -2.14
C MET A 187 2.62 11.46 -3.63
N LEU A 188 1.99 10.63 -4.48
CA LEU A 188 1.75 10.93 -5.89
C LEU A 188 0.29 11.25 -6.22
N THR A 189 -0.66 10.86 -5.39
CA THR A 189 -2.10 11.00 -5.65
C THR A 189 -2.82 11.47 -4.39
N GLN A 190 -3.88 12.24 -4.51
CA GLN A 190 -4.71 12.64 -3.39
C GLN A 190 -6.13 12.73 -3.88
N HIS A 191 -7.13 12.20 -3.16
CA HIS A 191 -8.53 12.19 -3.60
C HIS A 191 -9.13 13.61 -3.74
N THR A 192 -8.70 14.35 -4.76
CA THR A 192 -8.96 15.76 -5.03
C THR A 192 -9.16 15.95 -6.54
N ARG A 193 -9.59 17.13 -6.98
CA ARG A 193 -9.78 17.40 -8.42
C ARG A 193 -8.47 17.73 -9.16
N GLN A 194 -7.30 17.62 -8.53
CA GLN A 194 -6.00 18.14 -9.02
C GLN A 194 -4.89 17.06 -9.07
N ASP A 195 -5.23 15.82 -9.41
CA ASP A 195 -4.28 14.69 -9.40
C ASP A 195 -3.01 14.93 -10.23
N THR A 196 -3.12 15.57 -11.40
CA THR A 196 -1.95 15.87 -12.25
C THR A 196 -0.95 16.80 -11.56
N GLU A 197 -1.44 17.81 -10.84
CA GLU A 197 -0.56 18.73 -10.10
C GLU A 197 0.14 18.00 -8.95
N VAL A 198 -0.59 17.13 -8.23
CA VAL A 198 -0.02 16.32 -7.14
C VAL A 198 1.09 15.40 -7.66
N ILE A 199 0.85 14.73 -8.80
CA ILE A 199 1.85 13.87 -9.45
C ILE A 199 3.09 14.70 -9.84
N LEU A 200 2.92 15.82 -10.54
CA LEU A 200 4.04 16.66 -10.99
C LEU A 200 4.83 17.24 -9.81
N ARG A 201 4.15 17.62 -8.72
CA ARG A 201 4.78 18.05 -7.47
C ARG A 201 5.57 16.92 -6.82
N GLY A 202 5.03 15.70 -6.81
CA GLY A 202 5.74 14.50 -6.36
C GLY A 202 7.00 14.23 -7.18
N ILE A 203 6.94 14.36 -8.50
CA ILE A 203 8.11 14.25 -9.39
C ILE A 203 9.15 15.34 -9.09
N GLY A 204 8.71 16.58 -8.85
CA GLY A 204 9.60 17.67 -8.42
C GLY A 204 10.29 17.37 -7.08
N LYS A 205 9.57 16.77 -6.12
CA LYS A 205 10.16 16.30 -4.86
C LYS A 205 11.22 15.22 -5.10
N LEU A 206 10.93 14.23 -5.96
CA LEU A 206 11.90 13.19 -6.33
C LEU A 206 13.19 13.82 -6.88
N TYR A 207 13.06 14.81 -7.77
CA TYR A 207 14.21 15.56 -8.30
C TYR A 207 15.00 16.29 -7.19
N ASN A 208 14.31 16.96 -6.27
CA ASN A 208 14.95 17.66 -5.15
C ASN A 208 15.68 16.70 -4.18
N CYS A 209 15.24 15.45 -4.10
CA CYS A 209 15.94 14.39 -3.36
C CYS A 209 17.18 13.83 -4.08
N GLY A 210 17.55 14.39 -5.24
CA GLY A 210 18.71 13.97 -6.03
C GLY A 210 18.42 12.88 -7.06
N LEU A 211 17.17 12.43 -7.21
CA LEU A 211 16.78 11.51 -8.28
C LEU A 211 16.69 12.26 -9.62
N GLN A 212 16.71 11.51 -10.73
CA GLN A 212 16.73 12.07 -12.09
C GLN A 212 15.54 11.56 -12.91
N PRO A 213 14.29 11.95 -12.56
CA PRO A 213 13.10 11.52 -13.31
C PRO A 213 13.15 12.02 -14.76
N GLN A 214 12.89 11.12 -15.70
CA GLN A 214 12.88 11.43 -17.14
C GLN A 214 11.53 12.04 -17.56
N ILE A 215 11.27 13.28 -17.13
CA ILE A 215 9.97 13.96 -17.31
C ILE A 215 9.56 14.06 -18.79
N ALA A 216 10.53 14.15 -19.70
CA ALA A 216 10.26 14.16 -21.14
C ALA A 216 9.45 12.95 -21.62
N ASN A 217 9.56 11.80 -20.96
CA ASN A 217 8.83 10.57 -21.32
C ASN A 217 7.33 10.64 -20.99
N LEU A 218 6.88 11.65 -20.25
CA LEU A 218 5.46 11.87 -19.96
C LEU A 218 4.73 12.63 -21.07
N TYR A 219 5.48 13.25 -22.00
CA TYR A 219 4.95 14.08 -23.07
C TYR A 219 5.31 13.46 -24.43
N PRO A 220 4.62 13.86 -25.51
CA PRO A 220 5.04 13.51 -26.85
C PRO A 220 6.50 13.93 -27.10
N PRO A 221 7.25 13.14 -27.89
CA PRO A 221 8.61 13.51 -28.27
C PRO A 221 8.65 14.90 -28.91
N VAL A 222 9.60 15.73 -28.51
CA VAL A 222 9.85 17.03 -29.14
C VAL A 222 10.63 16.81 -30.43
N GLU A 223 10.16 17.39 -31.52
CA GLU A 223 10.88 17.36 -32.80
C GLU A 223 12.02 18.38 -32.80
N PHE A 224 13.18 17.95 -33.29
CA PHE A 224 14.36 18.80 -33.46
C PHE A 224 14.68 18.96 -34.96
N PRO A 225 15.23 20.11 -35.38
CA PRO A 225 15.69 21.25 -34.57
C PRO A 225 14.53 22.08 -33.99
N VAL A 226 14.81 22.81 -32.90
CA VAL A 226 13.82 23.72 -32.30
C VAL A 226 13.52 24.92 -33.20
N SER A 227 12.34 25.53 -33.03
CA SER A 227 11.91 26.71 -33.78
C SER A 227 12.84 27.91 -33.62
N ARG A 228 12.92 28.75 -34.66
CA ARG A 228 13.60 30.04 -34.60
C ARG A 228 12.96 30.91 -33.50
N GLY A 229 13.78 31.43 -32.59
CA GLY A 229 13.33 32.28 -31.48
C GLY A 229 13.18 31.54 -30.14
N THR A 230 13.43 30.24 -30.07
CA THR A 230 13.52 29.51 -28.79
C THR A 230 14.56 30.17 -27.86
N PRO A 231 14.23 30.47 -26.59
CA PRO A 231 15.12 31.17 -25.67
C PRO A 231 16.47 30.47 -25.47
N MET A 232 17.53 31.27 -25.30
CA MET A 232 18.87 30.75 -24.99
C MET A 232 18.95 30.21 -23.56
N ILE A 233 19.58 29.05 -23.37
CA ILE A 233 19.82 28.46 -22.05
C ILE A 233 21.08 29.03 -21.39
N SER A 234 22.12 29.34 -22.17
CA SER A 234 23.42 29.80 -21.66
C SER A 234 23.32 30.96 -20.65
N PRO A 235 22.50 32.02 -20.85
CA PRO A 235 22.38 33.12 -19.89
C PRO A 235 21.73 32.75 -18.55
N LEU A 236 21.06 31.60 -18.46
CA LEU A 236 20.33 31.16 -17.26
C LEU A 236 21.23 30.37 -16.29
N ILE A 237 22.36 29.87 -16.75
CA ILE A 237 23.26 29.05 -15.92
C ILE A 237 24.09 29.99 -15.03
N ARG A 238 24.04 29.75 -13.71
CA ARG A 238 24.80 30.49 -12.71
C ARG A 238 25.76 29.57 -11.99
N TYR A 239 26.94 30.08 -11.66
CA TYR A 239 27.97 29.36 -10.92
C TYR A 239 28.40 30.17 -9.70
N VAL A 240 28.78 29.48 -8.62
CA VAL A 240 29.43 30.12 -7.46
C VAL A 240 30.93 30.14 -7.73
N VAL A 241 31.50 31.34 -7.88
CA VAL A 241 32.95 31.51 -8.01
C VAL A 241 33.54 31.58 -6.61
N LEU A 242 34.12 30.46 -6.16
CA LEU A 242 34.88 30.43 -4.91
C LEU A 242 36.26 31.06 -5.20
N LEU A 243 36.47 32.31 -4.77
CA LEU A 243 37.80 32.91 -4.74
C LEU A 243 38.58 32.27 -3.59
N SER A 244 39.56 31.44 -3.93
CA SER A 244 40.57 30.97 -2.98
C SER A 244 41.39 32.16 -2.48
N LEU A 245 41.28 32.45 -1.18
CA LEU A 245 42.19 33.34 -0.43
C LEU A 245 43.55 32.67 -0.22
#